data_AF-A0A0C2G4L1-F1
#
_entry.id   AF-A0A0C2G4L1-F1
#
_cell.length_a   1.000
_cell.length_b   1.000
_cell.length_c   1.000
_cell.angle_alpha   90.00
_cell.angle_beta   90.00
_cell.angle_gamma   90.00
#
_symmetry.space_group_name_H-M   'P 1'
#
loop_
_entity.id
_entity.type
_entity.pdbx_description
1 polymer ?
#
loop_
_entity_poly.entity_id
_entity_poly.type
_entity_poly.pdbx_seq_one_letter_code
_entity_poly.pdbx_strand_id
1 'polypeptide(L)'
;MLPPIPTSLDQPTWVYSHVVIALLFVYNDGALNCPNISPDALCAKFYDQGQNALAVGGDNERPENCFKVGGVVSDAAKQTAISTCPKQCGYCCLTPRYNCKNKASEFSNVVIR
;
A
#
# COMPACT_ATOMS: atom_id res chain seq x y z
N MET A 1 -14.43 -41.45 -17.86
CA MET A 1 -13.06 -41.44 -18.44
C MET A 1 -12.47 -40.07 -18.17
N LEU A 2 -11.51 -39.99 -17.25
CA LEU A 2 -10.81 -38.74 -16.92
C LEU A 2 -9.70 -38.51 -17.97
N PRO A 3 -9.51 -37.27 -18.46
CA PRO A 3 -8.38 -36.98 -19.36
C PRO A 3 -7.04 -37.08 -18.61
N PRO A 4 -5.95 -37.41 -19.32
CA PRO A 4 -4.65 -37.70 -18.72
C PRO A 4 -3.97 -36.45 -18.13
N ILE A 5 -3.22 -36.66 -17.04
CA ILE A 5 -2.33 -35.67 -16.41
C ILE A 5 -1.03 -35.61 -17.24
N PRO A 6 -0.59 -34.43 -17.75
CA PRO A 6 0.66 -34.34 -18.48
C PRO A 6 1.87 -34.37 -17.51
N THR A 7 2.66 -35.44 -17.63
CA THR A 7 4.01 -35.57 -17.08
C THR A 7 5.03 -35.14 -18.15
N SER A 8 5.66 -33.97 -18.00
CA SER A 8 7.07 -33.71 -18.37
C SER A 8 7.40 -32.22 -18.30
N LEU A 9 8.48 -31.93 -17.56
CA LEU A 9 9.23 -30.67 -17.65
C LEU A 9 9.93 -30.61 -19.01
N ASP A 10 9.29 -30.09 -20.06
CA ASP A 10 10.01 -29.64 -21.25
C ASP A 10 9.12 -28.79 -22.16
N GLN A 11 8.68 -27.62 -21.68
CA GLN A 11 8.01 -26.63 -22.53
C GLN A 11 8.73 -25.28 -22.41
N PRO A 12 9.01 -24.61 -23.53
CA PRO A 12 9.76 -23.37 -23.54
C PRO A 12 8.99 -22.24 -22.84
N THR A 13 9.70 -21.48 -22.02
CA THR A 13 9.14 -20.52 -21.03
C THR A 13 8.41 -19.31 -21.62
N TRP A 14 8.22 -19.21 -22.94
CA TRP A 14 7.55 -18.08 -23.58
C TRP A 14 6.01 -18.22 -23.66
N VAL A 15 5.44 -19.39 -23.34
CA VAL A 15 3.97 -19.61 -23.44
C VAL A 15 3.20 -19.25 -22.16
N TYR A 16 3.89 -18.95 -21.05
CA TYR A 16 3.28 -18.36 -19.85
C TYR A 16 3.10 -16.83 -19.95
N SER A 17 3.15 -16.26 -21.16
CA SER A 17 2.78 -14.89 -21.46
C SER A 17 1.24 -14.68 -21.49
N HIS A 18 0.54 -15.30 -20.54
CA HIS A 18 -0.70 -14.77 -19.95
C HIS A 18 -0.37 -14.27 -18.54
N VAL A 19 0.54 -13.30 -18.46
CA VAL A 19 0.26 -12.03 -17.79
C VAL A 19 -0.54 -12.18 -16.49
N VAL A 20 -0.03 -12.94 -15.51
CA VAL A 20 -0.26 -12.58 -14.12
C VAL A 20 0.68 -11.42 -13.84
N ILE A 21 0.39 -10.26 -14.42
CA ILE A 21 0.92 -9.01 -13.90
C ILE A 21 0.23 -8.87 -12.54
N ALA A 22 0.85 -9.42 -11.51
CA ALA A 22 0.54 -9.01 -10.16
C ALA A 22 0.92 -7.53 -10.11
N LEU A 23 -0.07 -6.65 -10.27
CA LEU A 23 0.06 -5.24 -9.97
C LEU A 23 0.31 -5.17 -8.46
N LEU A 24 1.58 -5.27 -8.06
CA LEU A 24 1.98 -5.13 -6.68
C LEU A 24 1.87 -3.65 -6.34
N PHE A 25 0.98 -3.32 -5.41
CA PHE A 25 0.79 -1.97 -4.92
C PHE A 25 1.72 -1.73 -3.73
N VAL A 26 2.88 -1.14 -3.95
CA VAL A 26 3.86 -0.89 -2.88
C VAL A 26 3.96 0.58 -2.51
N TYR A 27 4.30 0.89 -1.27
CA TYR A 27 4.58 2.28 -0.88
C TYR A 27 5.92 2.75 -1.44
N ASN A 28 5.96 3.94 -2.05
CA ASN A 28 7.25 4.58 -2.31
C ASN A 28 7.80 5.28 -1.06
N ASP A 29 9.04 5.75 -1.18
CA ASP A 29 9.67 6.60 -0.17
C ASP A 29 8.81 7.84 0.12
N GLY A 30 8.28 8.50 -0.91
CA GLY A 30 7.44 9.69 -0.75
C GLY A 30 6.21 9.50 0.16
N ALA A 31 5.62 8.30 0.20
CA ALA A 31 4.44 7.99 0.99
C ALA A 31 4.76 7.82 2.50
N LEU A 32 6.03 7.57 2.85
CA LEU A 32 6.48 7.26 4.22
C LEU A 32 7.65 8.13 4.72
N ASN A 33 8.21 9.01 3.89
CA ASN A 33 9.38 9.85 4.20
C ASN A 33 9.02 11.14 4.98
N CYS A 34 7.88 11.17 5.65
CA CYS A 34 7.52 12.23 6.58
C CYS A 34 7.51 11.71 8.02
N PRO A 35 7.75 12.57 9.03
CA PRO A 35 7.44 12.21 10.41
C PRO A 35 5.93 12.26 10.64
N ASN A 36 5.45 11.51 11.63
CA ASN A 36 4.14 11.78 12.20
C ASN A 36 4.16 13.16 12.89
N ILE A 37 3.02 13.85 12.87
CA ILE A 37 2.86 15.13 13.58
C ILE A 37 2.63 14.85 15.07
N SER A 38 1.89 13.79 15.36
CA SER A 38 1.75 13.22 16.70
C SER A 38 2.90 12.24 17.02
N PRO A 39 3.16 11.95 18.30
CA PRO A 39 4.16 10.96 18.69
C PRO A 39 3.89 9.59 18.06
N ASP A 40 4.94 8.91 17.59
CA ASP A 40 4.81 7.60 16.92
C ASP A 40 4.09 6.57 17.80
N ALA A 41 4.35 6.57 19.11
CA ALA A 41 3.66 5.70 20.04
C ALA A 41 2.15 5.95 20.09
N LEU A 42 1.70 7.19 19.91
CA LEU A 42 0.27 7.52 19.85
C LEU A 42 -0.34 7.05 18.53
N CYS A 43 0.35 7.30 17.41
CA CYS A 43 -0.08 6.84 16.10
C CYS A 43 -0.19 5.31 16.05
N ALA A 44 0.77 4.58 16.62
CA ALA A 44 0.71 3.14 16.74
C ALA A 44 -0.53 2.67 17.52
N LYS A 45 -0.88 3.32 18.64
CA LYS A 45 -2.09 2.96 19.41
C LYS A 45 -3.38 3.11 18.62
N PHE A 46 -3.46 4.13 17.76
CA PHE A 46 -4.66 4.34 16.96
C PHE A 46 -4.70 3.44 15.74
N TYR A 47 -3.57 3.25 15.05
CA TYR A 47 -3.51 2.69 13.70
C TYR A 47 -2.97 1.24 13.62
N ASP A 48 -2.22 0.75 14.61
CA ASP A 48 -1.71 -0.63 14.61
C ASP A 48 -2.74 -1.60 15.20
N GLN A 49 -3.82 -1.83 14.45
CA GLN A 49 -4.91 -2.74 14.83
C GLN A 49 -4.65 -4.18 14.30
N GLY A 50 -3.45 -4.70 14.54
CA GLY A 50 -3.05 -6.03 14.04
C GLY A 50 -2.72 -6.08 12.55
N GLN A 51 -2.65 -4.93 11.89
CA GLN A 51 -2.06 -4.81 10.55
C GLN A 51 -0.55 -4.57 10.64
N ASN A 52 0.19 -5.08 9.66
CA ASN A 52 1.62 -4.87 9.57
C ASN A 52 1.92 -3.39 9.32
N ALA A 53 3.04 -2.92 9.89
CA ALA A 53 3.52 -1.57 9.65
C ALA A 53 3.77 -1.33 8.14
N LEU A 54 3.45 -0.13 7.69
CA LEU A 54 3.72 0.29 6.32
C LEU A 54 5.21 0.50 6.14
N ALA A 55 5.76 0.00 5.03
CA ALA A 55 7.18 0.09 4.71
C ALA A 55 7.38 0.42 3.24
N VAL A 56 8.46 1.13 2.93
CA VAL A 56 8.85 1.43 1.54
C VAL A 56 9.13 0.11 0.82
N GLY A 57 8.53 -0.07 -0.36
CA GLY A 57 8.59 -1.32 -1.12
C GLY A 57 7.70 -2.44 -0.55
N GLY A 58 7.04 -2.23 0.60
CA GLY A 58 6.05 -3.15 1.15
C GLY A 58 4.67 -2.93 0.54
N ASP A 59 3.88 -4.00 0.48
CA ASP A 59 2.53 -4.07 -0.08
C ASP A 59 1.44 -4.23 0.99
N ASN A 60 1.79 -4.04 2.27
CA ASN A 60 0.85 -4.12 3.39
C ASN A 60 -0.36 -3.19 3.15
N GLU A 61 -1.56 -3.72 3.38
CA GLU A 61 -2.77 -2.90 3.28
C GLU A 61 -2.70 -1.73 4.27
N ARG A 62 -3.30 -0.59 3.89
CA ARG A 62 -3.39 0.56 4.79
C ARG A 62 -4.35 0.23 5.94
N PRO A 63 -4.01 0.60 7.20
CA PRO A 63 -4.92 0.47 8.33
C PRO A 63 -6.28 1.08 8.01
N GLU A 64 -7.34 0.31 8.20
CA GLU A 64 -8.69 0.72 7.80
C GLU A 64 -9.14 1.99 8.52
N ASN A 65 -8.81 2.12 9.80
CA ASN A 65 -8.97 3.30 10.64
C ASN A 65 -8.23 4.55 10.13
N CYS A 66 -7.28 4.43 9.20
CA CYS A 66 -6.71 5.60 8.51
C CYS A 66 -7.72 6.30 7.58
N PHE A 67 -8.79 5.63 7.16
CA PHE A 67 -9.78 6.19 6.23
C PHE A 67 -11.23 5.76 6.51
N LYS A 68 -11.48 4.94 7.53
CA LYS A 68 -12.79 4.47 7.96
C LYS A 68 -13.06 4.81 9.43
N VAL A 69 -14.34 5.05 9.74
CA VAL A 69 -14.86 5.12 11.11
C VAL A 69 -16.02 4.15 11.21
N GLY A 70 -16.00 3.24 12.19
CA GLY A 70 -17.05 2.22 12.32
C GLY A 70 -17.20 1.33 11.07
N GLY A 71 -16.11 1.08 10.34
CA GLY A 71 -16.11 0.30 9.09
C GLY A 71 -16.60 1.05 7.85
N VAL A 72 -16.99 2.31 7.97
CA VAL A 72 -17.47 3.14 6.85
C VAL A 72 -16.40 4.15 6.44
N VAL A 73 -16.18 4.29 5.14
CA VAL A 73 -15.23 5.26 4.59
C VAL A 73 -15.62 6.68 5.01
N SER A 74 -14.65 7.43 5.52
CA SER A 74 -14.84 8.78 6.03
C SER A 74 -13.69 9.66 5.57
N ASP A 75 -14.03 10.71 4.80
CA ASP A 75 -13.06 11.73 4.44
C ASP A 75 -12.50 12.45 5.67
N ALA A 76 -13.31 12.61 6.72
CA ALA A 76 -12.85 13.18 7.98
C ALA A 76 -11.75 12.31 8.61
N ALA A 77 -11.91 10.98 8.66
CA ALA A 77 -10.87 10.08 9.16
C ALA A 77 -9.59 10.18 8.33
N LYS A 78 -9.73 10.22 7.01
CA LYS A 78 -8.59 10.40 6.10
C LYS A 78 -7.86 11.73 6.36
N GLN A 79 -8.59 12.84 6.49
CA GLN A 79 -8.00 14.15 6.77
C GLN A 79 -7.36 14.21 8.16
N THR A 80 -7.95 13.56 9.16
CA THR A 80 -7.33 13.41 10.48
C THR A 80 -6.03 12.62 10.38
N ALA A 81 -6.01 11.50 9.68
CA ALA A 81 -4.79 10.71 9.49
C ALA A 81 -3.69 11.50 8.77
N ILE A 82 -4.04 12.27 7.71
CA ILE A 82 -3.10 13.16 7.00
C ILE A 82 -2.50 14.23 7.95
N SER A 83 -3.32 14.80 8.83
CA SER A 83 -2.93 15.92 9.71
C SER A 83 -2.35 15.51 11.06
N THR A 84 -2.37 14.22 11.42
CA THR A 84 -1.86 13.74 12.72
C THR A 84 -0.79 12.67 12.57
N CYS A 85 -1.05 11.63 11.78
CA CYS A 85 -0.17 10.47 11.64
C CYS A 85 0.08 10.10 10.16
N PRO A 86 0.59 11.05 9.35
CA PRO A 86 0.75 10.83 7.92
C PRO A 86 1.76 9.72 7.59
N LYS A 87 2.78 9.49 8.43
CA LYS A 87 3.73 8.39 8.25
C LYS A 87 3.06 7.05 8.51
N GLN A 88 2.38 6.93 9.65
CA GLN A 88 1.75 5.69 10.08
C GLN A 88 0.71 5.21 9.08
N CYS A 89 0.00 6.17 8.49
CA CYS A 89 -1.04 5.88 7.53
C CYS A 89 -0.57 5.91 6.07
N GLY A 90 0.69 6.21 5.74
CA GLY A 90 1.17 6.26 4.35
C GLY A 90 0.57 7.41 3.53
N TYR A 91 0.40 8.57 4.16
CA TYR A 91 -0.21 9.78 3.62
C TYR A 91 0.78 10.95 3.46
N CYS A 92 2.09 10.72 3.58
CA CYS A 92 3.08 11.79 3.50
C CYS A 92 2.90 12.64 2.23
N CYS A 93 2.68 12.03 1.06
CA CYS A 93 2.41 12.74 -0.20
C CYS A 93 1.15 13.60 -0.25
N LEU A 94 0.22 13.43 0.70
CA LEU A 94 -0.98 14.26 0.84
C LEU A 94 -0.78 15.43 1.80
N THR A 95 0.33 15.45 2.55
CA THR A 95 0.68 16.59 3.38
C THR A 95 1.24 17.74 2.52
N PRO A 96 0.97 19.00 2.85
CA PRO A 96 1.45 20.15 2.07
C PRO A 96 2.97 20.23 1.94
N ARG A 97 3.71 19.78 2.97
CA ARG A 97 5.18 19.85 3.02
C ARG A 97 5.85 18.87 2.06
N TYR A 98 5.28 17.69 1.86
CA TYR A 98 5.86 16.63 1.04
C TYR A 98 5.23 16.54 -0.35
N ASN A 99 3.94 16.82 -0.46
CA ASN A 99 3.15 17.04 -1.68
C ASN A 99 3.77 16.44 -2.97
N CYS A 100 3.88 15.10 -2.99
CA CYS A 100 4.60 14.40 -4.06
C CYS A 100 3.95 14.67 -5.43
N LYS A 101 4.78 14.91 -6.46
CA LYS A 101 4.32 15.21 -7.82
C LYS A 101 3.65 14.01 -8.50
N ASN A 102 4.06 12.79 -8.16
CA ASN A 102 3.46 11.56 -8.66
C ASN A 102 2.43 11.04 -7.64
N LYS A 103 1.25 11.70 -7.57
CA LYS A 103 0.11 11.22 -6.77
C LYS A 103 -0.50 9.92 -7.34
N ALA A 104 -0.13 9.59 -8.57
CA ALA A 104 -0.29 8.31 -9.23
C ALA A 104 0.87 8.21 -10.25
N SER A 105 1.28 6.99 -10.59
CA SER A 105 2.23 6.63 -11.66
C SER A 105 3.71 7.01 -11.45
N GLU A 106 4.55 5.99 -11.26
CA GLU A 106 5.70 5.80 -12.16
C GLU A 106 5.73 4.35 -12.66
N PHE A 107 6.01 4.23 -13.94
CA PHE A 107 5.89 3.05 -14.78
C PHE A 107 7.02 2.06 -14.50
N SER A 108 6.72 0.93 -13.85
CA SER A 108 7.54 -0.31 -13.90
C SER A 108 6.81 -1.47 -13.21
N ASN A 109 5.90 -2.20 -13.87
CA ASN A 109 5.25 -3.44 -13.38
C ASN A 109 4.73 -3.48 -11.91
N VAL A 110 4.74 -2.35 -11.21
CA VAL A 110 4.57 -2.15 -9.78
C VAL A 110 3.81 -0.83 -9.67
N VAL A 111 2.65 -0.85 -9.04
CA VAL A 111 1.86 0.35 -8.83
C VAL A 111 2.28 0.95 -7.50
N ILE A 112 2.53 2.26 -7.48
CA ILE A 112 3.02 2.93 -6.28
C ILE A 112 1.85 3.56 -5.52
N ARG A 113 1.71 3.23 -4.22
CA ARG A 113 0.79 3.85 -3.25
C ARG A 113 1.43 5.01 -2.50
#